data_AF-I6R4P7-F1
#
_entry.id   AF-I6R4P7-F1
#
_cell.length_a   1.000
_cell.length_b   1.000
_cell.length_c   1.000
_cell.angle_alpha   90.00
_cell.angle_beta   90.00
_cell.angle_gamma   90.00
#
_symmetry.space_group_name_H-M   'P 1'
#
loop_
_entity.id
_entity.type
_entity.pdbx_description
1 polymer ?
#
loop_
_entity_poly.entity_id
_entity_poly.type
_entity_poly.pdbx_seq_one_letter_code
_entity_poly.pdbx_strand_id
1 'polypeptide(L)' 'AEHEFNASTFAARVTAATLADMYASITSAIGALSGPLHGGANEQVMKMLLASETVEGAEKFVRDAVASKRKIMGFGHPV' A
#
# COMPACT_ATOMS: atom_id res chain seq x y z
N ALA A 1 -4.07 5.86 -14.25
CA ALA A 1 -2.86 6.20 -13.48
C ALA A 1 -3.13 7.38 -12.51
N GLU A 2 -4.37 7.57 -12.08
CA GLU A 2 -4.80 8.65 -11.19
C GLU A 2 -5.89 8.08 -10.29
N HIS A 3 -5.91 8.47 -9.02
CA HIS A 3 -6.86 7.99 -8.01
C HIS A 3 -7.05 9.04 -6.91
N GLU A 4 -7.50 10.23 -7.33
CA GLU A 4 -7.89 11.38 -6.50
C GLU A 4 -6.90 11.70 -5.36
N PHE A 5 -7.39 11.86 -4.12
CA PHE A 5 -6.59 12.27 -2.95
C PHE A 5 -6.15 11.08 -2.10
N ASN A 6 -5.60 10.06 -2.75
CA ASN A 6 -4.85 9.03 -2.04
C ASN A 6 -3.65 9.65 -1.28
N ALA A 7 -3.12 8.90 -0.31
CA ALA A 7 -2.11 9.41 0.63
C ALA A 7 -0.87 10.03 -0.03
N SER A 8 -0.35 9.44 -1.13
CA SER A 8 0.81 9.99 -1.84
C SER A 8 0.48 11.25 -2.62
N THR A 9 -0.69 11.32 -3.27
CA THR A 9 -1.14 12.55 -3.94
C THR A 9 -1.31 13.67 -2.91
N PHE A 10 -1.88 13.38 -1.75
CA PHE A 10 -2.04 14.36 -0.67
C PHE A 10 -0.69 14.84 -0.12
N ALA A 11 0.28 13.94 0.09
CA ALA A 11 1.63 14.30 0.52
C ALA A 11 2.37 15.23 -0.46
N ALA A 12 2.27 14.97 -1.77
CA ALA A 12 2.78 15.88 -2.80
C ALA A 12 2.14 17.27 -2.69
N ARG A 13 0.82 17.34 -2.51
CA ARG A 13 0.10 18.61 -2.39
C ARG A 13 0.51 19.41 -1.14
N VAL A 14 0.66 18.75 0.00
CA VAL A 14 1.13 19.40 1.24
C VAL A 14 2.52 19.97 1.06
N THR A 15 3.42 19.23 0.39
CA THR A 15 4.79 19.69 0.12
C THR A 15 4.81 20.87 -0.86
N ALA A 16 4.03 20.80 -1.93
CA ALA A 16 3.91 21.90 -2.90
C ALA A 16 3.29 23.17 -2.29
N ALA A 17 2.40 23.03 -1.30
CA ALA A 17 1.76 24.16 -0.62
C ALA A 17 2.75 25.04 0.17
N THR A 18 3.97 24.54 0.43
CA THR A 18 5.05 25.34 1.04
C THR A 18 5.95 26.03 0.02
N LEU A 19 5.56 26.07 -1.26
CA LEU A 19 6.35 26.56 -2.39
C LEU A 19 7.66 25.77 -2.63
N ALA A 20 7.72 24.51 -2.17
CA ALA A 20 8.82 23.61 -2.51
C ALA A 20 8.80 23.27 -4.00
N ASP A 21 9.96 22.92 -4.55
CA ASP A 21 10.05 22.56 -5.96
C ASP A 21 9.35 21.21 -6.26
N MET A 22 9.18 20.95 -7.56
CA MET A 22 8.49 19.77 -8.04
C MET A 22 9.19 18.47 -7.63
N TYR A 23 10.52 18.42 -7.64
CA TYR A 23 11.26 17.22 -7.26
C TYR A 23 11.03 16.90 -5.78
N ALA A 24 11.10 17.90 -4.90
CA ALA A 24 10.80 17.72 -3.48
C ALA A 24 9.38 17.18 -3.25
N SER A 25 8.39 17.71 -3.98
CA SER A 25 7.00 17.26 -3.89
C SER A 25 6.81 15.81 -4.34
N ILE A 26 7.49 15.40 -5.42
CA ILE A 26 7.45 14.02 -5.92
C ILE A 26 8.21 13.06 -4.98
N THR A 27 9.37 13.46 -4.44
CA THR A 27 10.11 12.67 -3.46
C THR A 27 9.24 12.38 -2.22
N SER A 28 8.49 13.38 -1.73
CA SER A 28 7.53 13.23 -0.63
C SER A 28 6.44 12.20 -0.96
N ALA A 29 5.83 12.29 -2.14
CA ALA A 29 4.83 11.33 -2.60
C ALA A 29 5.38 9.90 -2.71
N ILE A 30 6.60 9.74 -3.23
CA ILE A 30 7.27 8.42 -3.31
C ILE A 30 7.47 7.84 -1.91
N GLY A 31 7.90 8.66 -0.95
CA GLY A 31 8.01 8.27 0.45
C GLY A 31 6.69 7.72 0.99
N ALA A 32 5.59 8.45 0.80
CA ALA A 32 4.25 8.02 1.21
C ALA A 32 3.78 6.74 0.48
N LEU A 33 4.08 6.61 -0.82
CA LEU A 33 3.71 5.45 -1.63
C LEU A 33 4.45 4.18 -1.22
N SER A 34 5.70 4.28 -0.77
CA SER A 34 6.50 3.12 -0.37
C SER A 34 5.98 2.40 0.89
N GLY A 35 5.09 3.03 1.66
CA GLY A 35 4.50 2.42 2.84
C GLY A 35 3.68 1.16 2.51
N PRO A 36 3.68 0.13 3.39
CA PRO A 36 2.99 -1.12 3.13
C PRO A 36 1.48 -0.97 3.00
N LEU A 37 0.87 0.02 3.67
CA LEU A 37 -0.57 0.29 3.61
C LEU A 37 -0.99 1.13 2.40
N HIS A 38 -0.05 1.49 1.53
CA HIS A 38 -0.30 2.23 0.30
C HIS A 38 0.27 1.44 -0.89
N GLY A 39 1.29 1.95 -1.58
CA GLY A 39 1.87 1.29 -2.75
C GLY A 39 2.60 -0.01 -2.44
N GLY A 40 3.14 -0.18 -1.23
CA GLY A 40 3.82 -1.42 -0.82
C GLY A 40 2.89 -2.62 -0.61
N ALA A 41 1.58 -2.44 -0.70
CA ALA A 41 0.61 -3.52 -0.52
C ALA A 41 0.75 -4.61 -1.61
N ASN A 42 1.13 -4.24 -2.84
CA ASN A 42 1.29 -5.19 -3.94
C ASN A 42 2.44 -6.19 -3.71
N GLU A 43 3.56 -5.73 -3.16
CA GLU A 43 4.71 -6.54 -2.80
C GLU A 43 4.35 -7.53 -1.70
N GLN A 44 3.56 -7.08 -0.72
CA GLN A 44 3.08 -7.93 0.36
C GLN A 44 2.10 -9.01 -0.15
N VAL A 45 1.26 -8.68 -1.14
CA VAL A 45 0.41 -9.67 -1.82
C VAL A 45 1.29 -10.73 -2.49
N MET A 46 2.32 -10.34 -3.24
CA MET A 46 3.22 -11.30 -3.88
C MET A 46 3.97 -12.17 -2.88
N LYS A 47 4.45 -11.60 -1.77
CA LYS A 47 5.09 -12.36 -0.68
C LYS A 47 4.16 -13.41 -0.10
N MET A 48 2.89 -13.08 0.12
CA MET A 48 1.87 -14.01 0.60
C MET A 48 1.62 -15.13 -0.41
N LEU A 49 1.46 -14.80 -1.69
CA LEU A 49 1.21 -15.79 -2.74
C LEU A 49 2.39 -16.77 -2.90
N LEU A 50 3.62 -16.26 -2.91
CA LEU A 50 4.83 -17.08 -3.01
C LEU A 50 5.01 -17.98 -1.79
N ALA A 51 4.72 -17.48 -0.59
CA ALA A 51 4.82 -18.28 0.65
C ALA A 51 3.69 -19.31 0.80
N SER A 52 2.59 -19.15 0.08
CA SER A 52 1.43 -20.06 0.17
C SER A 52 1.65 -21.34 -0.63
N GLU A 53 2.45 -21.30 -1.70
CA GLU A 53 2.83 -22.39 -2.63
C GLU A 53 1.68 -23.12 -3.36
N THR A 54 0.52 -23.26 -2.73
CA THR A 54 -0.67 -23.99 -3.16
C THR A 54 -1.93 -23.19 -2.84
N VAL A 55 -3.06 -23.59 -3.43
CA VAL A 55 -4.35 -22.95 -3.17
C VAL A 55 -4.79 -23.19 -1.72
N GLU A 56 -4.59 -24.40 -1.21
CA GLU A 56 -4.90 -24.79 0.16
C GLU A 56 -4.04 -24.02 1.18
N GLY A 57 -2.76 -23.79 0.84
CA GLY A 57 -1.87 -22.96 1.65
C GLY A 57 -2.34 -21.50 1.74
N ALA A 58 -2.82 -20.94 0.64
CA ALA A 58 -3.37 -19.58 0.61
C ALA A 58 -4.66 -19.47 1.44
N GLU A 59 -5.54 -20.47 1.35
CA GLU A 59 -6.74 -20.52 2.18
C GLU A 59 -6.39 -20.57 3.67
N LYS A 60 -5.43 -21.42 4.06
CA LYS A 60 -4.94 -21.50 5.43
C LYS A 60 -4.35 -20.16 5.89
N PHE A 61 -3.54 -19.51 5.06
CA PHE A 61 -2.95 -18.21 5.37
C PHE A 61 -4.03 -17.17 5.69
N VAL A 62 -5.07 -17.08 4.84
CA VAL A 62 -6.18 -16.14 5.03
C VAL A 62 -6.93 -16.44 6.33
N ARG A 63 -7.27 -17.71 6.59
CA ARG A 63 -7.95 -18.13 7.83
C ARG A 63 -7.13 -17.75 9.07
N ASP A 64 -5.83 -18.03 9.06
CA ASP A 64 -4.91 -17.69 10.15
C ASP A 64 -4.81 -16.16 10.33
N ALA A 65 -4.75 -15.39 9.24
CA ALA A 65 -4.70 -13.93 9.29
C ALA A 65 -5.98 -13.33 9.90
N VAL A 66 -7.16 -13.84 9.53
CA VAL A 66 -8.45 -13.41 10.11
C VAL A 66 -8.52 -13.77 11.58
N ALA A 67 -8.18 -15.00 11.95
CA ALA A 67 -8.20 -15.47 13.35
C ALA A 67 -7.27 -14.64 14.25
N SER A 68 -6.11 -14.22 13.71
CA SER A 68 -5.12 -13.38 14.41
C SER A 68 -5.35 -11.86 14.25
N LYS A 69 -6.46 -11.44 13.60
CA LYS A 69 -6.79 -10.03 13.33
C LYS A 69 -5.67 -9.26 12.58
N ARG A 70 -4.87 -9.97 11.77
CA ARG A 70 -3.88 -9.35 10.89
C ARG A 70 -4.57 -8.76 9.67
N LYS A 71 -4.07 -7.62 9.19
CA LYS A 71 -4.54 -7.04 7.92
C LYS A 71 -4.16 -7.96 6.76
N ILE A 72 -5.09 -8.20 5.86
CA ILE A 72 -4.85 -8.93 4.61
C ILE A 72 -4.50 -7.90 3.55
N MET A 73 -3.22 -7.84 3.19
CA MET A 73 -2.72 -6.90 2.19
C MET A 73 -3.37 -7.18 0.83
N GLY A 74 -3.69 -6.13 0.08
CA GLY A 74 -4.46 -6.22 -1.17
C GLY A 74 -5.98 -6.15 -0.99
N PHE A 75 -6.48 -6.11 0.24
CA PHE A 75 -7.90 -5.95 0.55
C PHE A 75 -8.15 -4.73 1.45
N GLY A 76 -9.29 -4.07 1.21
CA GLY A 76 -9.67 -2.82 1.87
C GLY A 76 -9.35 -1.61 1.00
N HIS A 77 -10.35 -0.76 0.76
CA HIS A 77 -10.19 0.42 -0.09
C HIS A 77 -10.88 1.62 0.59
N PRO A 78 -10.11 2.59 1.12
CA PRO A 78 -10.64 3.85 1.58
C PRO A 78 -10.71 4.78 0.37
N VAL A 79 -11.78 4.68 -0.42
CA VAL A 79 -12.05 5.74 -1.42
C VAL A 79 -12.31 7.04 -0.70
#